data_AF-A0A6M3M6Q5-F1
#
_entry.id   AF-A0A6M3M6Q5-F1
#
_cell.length_a   1.000
_cell.length_b   1.000
_cell.length_c   1.000
_cell.angle_alpha   90.00
_cell.angle_beta   90.00
_cell.angle_gamma   90.00
#
_symmetry.space_group_name_H-M   'P 1'
#
loop_
_entity.id
_entity.type
_entity.pdbx_description
1 polymer ?
#
loop_
_entity_poly.entity_id
_entity_poly.type
_entity_poly.pdbx_seq_one_letter_code
_entity_poly.pdbx_strand_id
1 'polypeptide(L)' 'MTDPETLLMVGVIGGLAAAGTLLAFKFAEGAGPLLSPEDLLPMPPPYPPVPRFMYTKPGLPTEMRRR' A
#
# COMPACT_ATOMS: atom_id res chain seq x y z
N MET A 1 -9.96 2.92 -37.39
CA MET A 1 -9.62 4.21 -36.75
C MET A 1 -10.59 4.40 -35.59
N THR A 2 -10.08 4.49 -34.37
CA THR A 2 -10.91 4.64 -33.16
C THR A 2 -11.57 6.01 -33.19
N ASP A 3 -12.89 6.04 -33.02
CA ASP A 3 -13.67 7.27 -33.08
C ASP A 3 -13.30 8.23 -31.92
N PRO A 4 -13.22 9.56 -32.13
CA PRO A 4 -12.89 10.53 -31.09
C PRO A 4 -13.78 10.43 -29.85
N GLU A 5 -15.05 10.07 -30.02
CA GLU A 5 -16.01 9.87 -28.93
C GLU A 5 -15.63 8.65 -28.07
N THR A 6 -15.16 7.58 -28.71
CA THR A 6 -14.67 6.38 -28.02
C THR A 6 -13.42 6.67 -27.20
N LEU A 7 -12.49 7.47 -27.75
CA LEU A 7 -11.29 7.90 -27.02
C LEU A 7 -11.63 8.77 -25.81
N LEU A 8 -12.63 9.64 -25.94
CA LEU A 8 -13.07 10.50 -24.85
C LEU A 8 -13.73 9.69 -23.72
N MET A 9 -14.57 8.71 -24.05
CA MET A 9 -15.16 7.81 -23.06
C MET A 9 -14.10 6.97 -22.32
N VAL A 10 -13.14 6.40 -23.05
CA VAL A 10 -12.03 5.64 -22.45
C VAL A 10 -11.17 6.54 -21.56
N GLY A 11 -10.91 7.77 -21.97
CA GLY A 11 -10.16 8.75 -21.18
C GLY A 11 -10.88 9.14 -19.89
N VAL A 12 -12.20 9.35 -19.93
CA VAL A 12 -13.00 9.68 -18.75
C VAL A 12 -13.11 8.49 -17.80
N ILE A 13 -13.45 7.30 -18.30
CA ILE A 13 -13.59 6.10 -17.47
C ILE A 13 -12.23 5.69 -16.88
N GLY A 14 -11.19 5.65 -17.71
CA GLY A 14 -9.83 5.35 -17.28
C GLY A 14 -9.27 6.39 -16.32
N GLY A 15 -9.53 7.68 -16.58
CA GLY A 15 -9.13 8.79 -15.73
C GLY A 15 -9.79 8.77 -14.35
N LEU A 16 -11.10 8.49 -14.28
CA LEU A 16 -11.83 8.34 -13.02
C LEU A 16 -11.36 7.12 -12.23
N ALA A 17 -11.14 5.98 -12.89
CA ALA A 17 -10.60 4.79 -12.25
C ALA A 17 -9.18 5.01 -11.71
N ALA A 18 -8.33 5.70 -12.47
CA ALA A 18 -6.98 6.06 -12.04
C ALA A 18 -6.99 7.04 -10.86
N ALA A 19 -7.84 8.06 -10.89
CA ALA A 19 -8.00 9.01 -9.79
C ALA A 19 -8.53 8.32 -8.52
N GLY A 20 -9.51 7.43 -8.65
CA GLY A 20 -10.03 6.65 -7.53
C GLY A 20 -8.97 5.73 -6.92
N THR A 21 -8.18 5.05 -7.76
CA THR A 21 -7.07 4.20 -7.29
C THR A 21 -6.00 5.01 -6.58
N LEU A 22 -5.65 6.19 -7.11
CA LEU A 22 -4.65 7.07 -6.52
C LEU A 22 -5.11 7.66 -5.19
N LEU A 23 -6.39 8.05 -5.07
CA LEU A 23 -6.99 8.49 -3.81
C LEU A 23 -7.04 7.37 -2.77
N ALA A 24 -7.46 6.16 -3.17
CA ALA A 24 -7.45 4.99 -2.30
C ALA A 24 -6.03 4.66 -1.83
N PHE A 25 -5.03 4.75 -2.70
CA PHE A 25 -3.63 4.57 -2.37
C PHE A 25 -3.13 5.65 -1.40
N LYS A 26 -3.44 6.92 -1.62
CA LYS A 26 -3.05 8.03 -0.72
C LYS A 26 -3.73 7.94 0.64
N PHE A 27 -5.01 7.56 0.66
CA PHE A 27 -5.72 7.28 1.90
C PHE A 27 -5.14 6.07 2.62
N ALA A 28 -4.78 5.02 1.89
CA ALA A 28 -4.05 3.87 2.41
C ALA A 28 -2.59 4.20 2.78
N GLU A 29 -1.94 5.22 2.25
CA GLU A 29 -0.64 5.69 2.77
C GLU A 29 -0.82 6.43 4.10
N GLY A 30 -1.88 7.22 4.24
CA GLY A 30 -2.19 7.93 5.48
C GLY A 30 -2.78 7.04 6.59
N ALA A 31 -3.49 5.98 6.21
CA ALA A 31 -4.14 5.03 7.12
C ALA A 31 -3.43 3.66 7.20
N GLY A 32 -2.53 3.37 6.25
CA GLY A 32 -1.80 2.12 6.13
C GLY A 32 -0.50 2.12 6.91
N PRO A 33 0.19 0.98 6.86
CA PRO A 33 0.80 0.40 8.03
C PRO A 33 1.90 1.31 8.55
N LEU A 34 2.07 1.35 9.87
CA LEU A 34 3.24 1.97 10.51
C LEU A 34 4.57 1.32 10.06
N LEU A 35 4.61 0.52 9.00
CA LEU A 35 5.73 -0.27 8.50
C LEU A 35 6.29 0.35 7.23
N SER A 36 7.58 0.62 7.24
CA SER A 36 8.33 0.90 6.02
C SER A 36 8.61 -0.40 5.26
N PRO A 37 8.93 -0.35 3.96
CA PRO A 37 9.34 -1.54 3.21
C PRO A 37 10.54 -2.27 3.85
N GLU A 38 11.44 -1.52 4.50
CA GLU A 38 12.58 -2.07 5.21
C GLU A 38 12.17 -2.90 6.42
N ASP A 39 11.05 -2.55 7.07
CA ASP A 39 10.54 -3.29 8.21
C ASP A 39 10.04 -4.70 7.84
N LEU A 40 9.78 -4.95 6.55
CA LEU A 40 9.41 -6.25 6.00
C LEU A 40 10.62 -7.12 5.67
N LEU A 41 11.82 -6.54 5.65
CA LEU A 41 13.04 -7.31 5.43
C LEU A 41 13.31 -8.25 6.61
N PRO A 42 14.03 -9.36 6.39
CA PRO A 42 14.50 -10.19 7.48
C PRO A 42 15.42 -9.39 8.42
N MET A 43 15.32 -9.68 9.72
CA MET A 43 16.28 -9.19 10.69
C MET A 43 17.68 -9.79 10.41
N PRO A 44 18.75 -8.98 10.42
CA PRO A 44 20.10 -9.52 10.26
C PRO A 44 20.51 -10.39 11.46
N PRO A 45 21.49 -11.30 11.29
CA PRO A 45 22.06 -12.08 12.39
C PRO A 45 22.52 -11.18 13.56
N PRO A 46 22.42 -11.63 14.83
CA PRO A 46 22.16 -13.00 15.31
C PRO A 46 20.67 -13.35 15.51
N TYR A 47 19.75 -12.48 15.07
CA TYR A 47 18.32 -12.67 15.32
C TYR A 47 17.67 -13.66 14.34
N PRO A 48 16.58 -14.33 14.75
CA PRO A 48 15.73 -15.10 13.83
C PRO A 48 15.29 -14.24 12.62
N PRO A 49 15.24 -14.82 11.41
CA PRO A 49 14.94 -14.11 10.15
C PRO A 49 13.44 -13.80 10.00
N VAL A 50 12.84 -13.25 11.05
CA VAL A 50 11.48 -12.71 11.01
C VAL A 50 11.53 -11.26 10.52
N PRO A 51 10.40 -10.71 10.02
CA PRO A 51 10.33 -9.31 9.62
C PRO A 51 10.80 -8.38 10.74
N ARG A 52 11.61 -7.37 10.38
CA ARG A 52 12.21 -6.43 11.34
C ARG A 52 11.20 -5.75 12.24
N PHE A 53 9.96 -5.50 11.77
CA PHE A 53 8.94 -4.87 12.61
C PHE A 53 8.60 -5.63 13.89
N MET A 54 8.80 -6.95 13.91
CA MET A 54 8.58 -7.76 15.10
C MET A 54 9.52 -7.35 16.25
N TYR A 55 10.67 -6.76 15.93
CA TYR A 55 11.64 -6.23 16.88
C TYR A 55 11.58 -4.70 17.01
N THR A 56 11.45 -3.97 15.90
CA THR A 56 11.49 -2.49 15.90
C THR A 56 10.17 -1.86 16.33
N LYS A 57 9.04 -2.57 16.18
CA LYS A 57 7.68 -2.06 16.41
C LYS A 57 6.80 -3.11 17.13
N PRO A 58 7.13 -3.49 18.38
CA PRO A 58 6.52 -4.63 19.08
C PRO A 58 5.02 -4.46 19.39
N GLY A 59 4.47 -3.23 19.34
CA GLY A 59 3.03 -2.99 19.51
C GLY A 59 2.18 -3.32 18.28
N LEU A 60 2.81 -3.37 17.11
CA LEU A 60 2.15 -3.49 15.82
C LEU A 60 1.40 -4.82 15.61
N PRO A 61 1.94 -5.99 15.99
CA PRO A 61 1.22 -7.27 15.87
C PRO A 61 -0.08 -7.29 16.68
N THR A 62 -0.11 -6.60 17.81
CA THR A 62 -1.29 -6.50 18.68
C THR A 62 -2.35 -5.57 18.08
N GLU A 63 -1.92 -4.45 17.49
CA GLU A 63 -2.80 -3.51 16.80
C GLU A 63 -3.41 -4.10 15.53
N MET A 64 -2.64 -4.87 14.76
CA MET A 64 -3.14 -5.57 13.57
C MET A 64 -4.14 -6.67 13.91
N ARG A 65 -4.09 -7.27 15.11
CA ARG A 65 -5.05 -8.29 15.55
C ARG A 65 -6.38 -7.69 16.01
N ARG A 66 -6.41 -6.42 16.39
CA ARG A 66 -7.62 -5.73 16.90
C ARG A 66 -8.46 -5.05 15.81
N ARG A 67 -7.91 -4.91 14.59
CA ARG A 67 -8.63 -4.42 13.41
C ARG A 67 -9.17 -5.60 12.61
#